data_AF-A0A164NIE6-F1
#
_entry.id   AF-A0A164NIE6-F1
#
_cell.length_a   1.000
_cell.length_b   1.000
_cell.length_c   1.000
_cell.angle_alpha   90.00
_cell.angle_beta   90.00
_cell.angle_gamma   90.00
#
_symmetry.space_group_name_H-M   'P 1'
#
loop_
_entity.id
_entity.type
_entity.pdbx_description
1 polymer ?
#
loop_
_entity_poly.entity_id
_entity_poly.type
_entity_poly.pdbx_seq_one_letter_code
_entity_poly.pdbx_strand_id
1 'polypeptide(L)'
;MSTTYSGLDVFGLQFDRFAYEHSWIGEQVGEFMLGPNGGGMLEYQHATVFALPEGGAHEVHGPILAWYLSHGGPYGTLGYPISDEKPTPTGFGRYNLFERGAVGWLPETGAFTIGGAREDQDVHPGPDADDVSVVDEPNIESFLV
;
A
#
# COMPACT_ATOMS: atom_id res chain seq x y z
N MET A 1 -1.20 25.95 -34.06
CA MET A 1 -1.21 26.13 -32.60
C MET A 1 -1.58 24.77 -32.00
N SER A 2 -0.61 23.93 -31.70
CA SER A 2 -0.87 22.69 -30.95
C SER A 2 -0.99 23.09 -29.50
N THR A 3 -2.23 23.13 -28.99
CA THR A 3 -2.44 23.06 -27.56
C THR A 3 -2.06 21.63 -27.18
N THR A 4 -0.80 21.43 -26.85
CA THR A 4 -0.35 20.21 -26.18
C THR A 4 -1.08 20.19 -24.85
N TYR A 5 -2.19 19.45 -24.81
CA TYR A 5 -3.02 19.28 -23.64
C TYR A 5 -2.15 18.51 -22.62
N SER A 6 -1.51 19.24 -21.72
CA SER A 6 -0.70 18.62 -20.68
C SER A 6 -1.69 18.09 -19.65
N GLY A 7 -1.57 16.83 -19.19
CA GLY A 7 -2.47 16.32 -18.15
C GLY A 7 -2.47 17.21 -16.89
N LEU A 8 -1.42 18.00 -16.68
CA LEU A 8 -1.34 19.06 -15.66
C LEU A 8 -2.33 20.22 -15.87
N ASP A 9 -2.85 20.49 -17.06
CA ASP A 9 -3.89 21.52 -17.23
C ASP A 9 -5.22 21.08 -16.59
N VAL A 10 -5.46 19.76 -16.50
CA VAL A 10 -6.65 19.16 -15.88
C VAL A 10 -6.47 18.98 -14.37
N PHE A 11 -5.27 18.56 -13.96
CA PHE A 11 -4.99 18.19 -12.58
C PHE A 11 -4.20 19.23 -11.78
N GLY A 12 -3.57 20.19 -12.44
CA GLY A 12 -2.67 21.16 -11.80
C GLY A 12 -3.35 21.90 -10.67
N LEU A 13 -4.59 22.37 -10.88
CA LEU A 13 -5.37 23.00 -9.82
C LEU A 13 -5.67 22.07 -8.64
N GLN A 14 -5.84 20.77 -8.88
CA GLN A 14 -6.08 19.81 -7.80
C GLN A 14 -4.81 19.61 -6.97
N PHE A 15 -3.67 19.41 -7.62
CA PHE A 15 -2.38 19.24 -6.94
C PHE A 15 -1.92 20.51 -6.24
N ASP A 16 -2.02 21.67 -6.90
CA ASP A 16 -1.64 22.96 -6.31
C ASP A 16 -2.49 23.29 -5.09
N ARG A 17 -3.81 23.06 -5.20
CA ARG A 17 -4.72 23.24 -4.07
C ARG A 17 -4.38 22.27 -2.94
N PHE A 18 -4.15 21.01 -3.25
CA PHE A 18 -3.84 20.00 -2.26
C PHE A 18 -2.54 20.33 -1.51
N ALA A 19 -1.48 20.69 -2.24
CA ALA A 19 -0.20 21.09 -1.66
C ALA A 19 -0.30 22.37 -0.82
N TYR A 20 -1.13 23.32 -1.23
CA TYR A 20 -1.41 24.52 -0.45
C TYR A 20 -2.14 24.19 0.88
N GLU A 21 -3.12 23.29 0.84
CA GLU A 21 -3.88 22.86 2.03
C GLU A 21 -3.04 21.93 2.94
N HIS A 22 -2.07 21.20 2.37
CA HIS A 22 -1.24 20.21 3.06
C HIS A 22 0.25 20.56 2.94
N SER A 23 0.64 21.73 3.45
CA SER A 23 2.03 22.23 3.37
C SER A 23 3.10 21.27 3.92
N TRP A 24 2.71 20.32 4.77
CA TRP A 24 3.59 19.29 5.32
C TRP A 24 4.10 18.29 4.27
N ILE A 25 3.46 18.14 3.11
CA ILE A 25 3.91 17.19 2.07
C ILE A 25 5.21 17.66 1.38
N GLY A 26 5.57 18.93 1.57
CA GLY A 26 6.77 19.55 1.04
C GLY A 26 6.64 19.96 -0.43
N GLU A 27 7.78 20.16 -1.07
CA GLU A 27 7.85 20.56 -2.48
C GLU A 27 7.61 19.38 -3.43
N GLN A 28 7.18 19.69 -4.66
CA GLN A 28 7.13 18.72 -5.75
C GLN A 28 8.56 18.26 -6.08
N VAL A 29 8.75 16.94 -6.15
CA VAL A 29 10.06 16.34 -6.50
C VAL A 29 10.00 15.46 -7.73
N GLY A 30 8.82 14.94 -8.07
CA GLY A 30 8.61 14.11 -9.26
C GLY A 30 7.91 14.84 -10.40
N GLU A 31 7.94 14.20 -11.56
CA GLU A 31 7.12 14.61 -12.69
C GLU A 31 5.69 14.08 -12.52
N PHE A 32 4.73 14.80 -13.09
CA PHE A 32 3.36 14.32 -13.20
C PHE A 32 3.29 13.10 -14.10
N MET A 33 2.68 12.03 -13.60
CA MET A 33 2.47 10.80 -14.34
C MET A 33 0.98 10.55 -14.51
N LEU A 34 0.55 10.25 -15.74
CA LEU A 34 -0.79 9.75 -16.00
C LEU A 34 -0.90 8.30 -15.54
N GLY A 35 -1.97 8.00 -14.82
CA GLY A 35 -2.33 6.66 -14.37
C GLY A 35 -3.50 6.07 -15.16
N PRO A 36 -4.02 4.90 -14.74
CA PRO A 36 -5.18 4.28 -15.40
C PRO A 36 -6.44 5.14 -15.24
N ASN A 37 -7.44 4.91 -16.11
CA ASN A 37 -8.74 5.60 -16.10
C ASN A 37 -8.66 7.14 -16.18
N GLY A 38 -7.54 7.68 -16.69
CA GLY A 38 -7.34 9.12 -16.83
C GLY A 38 -6.99 9.84 -15.52
N GLY A 39 -6.72 9.11 -14.43
CA GLY A 39 -6.17 9.70 -13.22
C GLY A 39 -4.70 10.09 -13.39
N GLY A 40 -4.15 10.74 -12.37
CA GLY A 40 -2.76 11.16 -12.37
C GLY A 40 -2.14 11.09 -10.98
N MET A 41 -0.83 11.07 -10.94
CA MET A 41 -0.06 11.04 -9.71
C MET A 41 1.12 12.01 -9.78
N LEU A 42 1.42 12.63 -8.65
CA LEU A 42 2.52 13.57 -8.50
C LEU A 42 3.24 13.33 -7.18
N GLU A 43 4.56 13.23 -7.25
CA GLU A 43 5.41 12.98 -6.10
C GLU A 43 5.89 14.28 -5.45
N TYR A 44 5.72 14.34 -4.14
CA TYR A 44 6.19 15.39 -3.25
C TYR A 44 7.21 14.80 -2.25
N GLN A 45 7.99 15.65 -1.60
CA GLN A 45 9.04 15.25 -0.66
C GLN A 45 8.59 14.23 0.40
N HIS A 46 7.35 14.33 0.88
CA HIS A 46 6.85 13.52 1.98
C HIS A 46 5.61 12.68 1.64
N ALA A 47 5.09 12.76 0.41
CA ALA A 47 3.91 12.01 -0.01
C ALA A 47 3.83 11.88 -1.54
N THR A 48 3.04 10.92 -2.02
CA THR A 48 2.54 10.95 -3.41
C THR A 48 1.06 11.30 -3.38
N VAL A 49 0.68 12.32 -4.15
CA VAL A 49 -0.71 12.72 -4.31
C VAL A 49 -1.25 12.08 -5.58
N PHE A 50 -2.41 11.45 -5.48
CA PHE A 50 -3.12 10.83 -6.59
C PHE A 50 -4.42 11.58 -6.82
N ALA A 51 -4.74 11.89 -8.07
CA ALA A 51 -5.94 12.62 -8.42
C ALA A 51 -6.75 11.86 -9.48
N LEU A 52 -8.07 11.82 -9.29
CA LEU A 52 -9.03 11.37 -10.30
C LEU A 52 -9.79 12.57 -10.88
N PRO A 53 -10.15 12.56 -12.18
CA PRO A 53 -10.87 13.68 -12.79
C PRO A 53 -12.18 14.01 -12.06
N GLU A 54 -12.83 12.98 -11.51
CA GLU A 54 -14.14 13.07 -10.85
C GLU A 54 -14.05 12.95 -9.32
N GLY A 55 -12.92 12.46 -8.78
CA GLY A 55 -12.79 11.97 -7.40
C GLY A 55 -11.98 12.86 -6.45
N GLY A 56 -11.37 13.93 -6.94
CA GLY A 56 -10.48 14.78 -6.14
C GLY A 56 -9.07 14.19 -6.00
N ALA A 57 -8.25 14.84 -5.17
CA ALA A 57 -6.86 14.47 -4.90
C ALA A 57 -6.68 13.97 -3.47
N HIS A 58 -5.94 12.88 -3.33
CA HIS A 58 -5.68 12.21 -2.06
C HIS A 58 -4.22 11.80 -1.95
N GLU A 59 -3.63 11.98 -0.77
CA GLU A 59 -2.24 11.61 -0.51
C GLU A 59 -2.10 10.22 0.10
N VAL A 60 -1.03 9.54 -0.30
CA VAL A 60 -0.54 8.33 0.33
C VAL A 60 0.94 8.54 0.64
N HIS A 61 1.37 8.19 1.85
CA HIS A 61 2.75 8.40 2.27
C HIS A 61 3.31 7.25 3.11
N GLY A 62 4.61 7.35 3.42
CA GLY A 62 5.29 6.47 4.35
C GLY A 62 5.17 4.97 4.00
N PRO A 63 5.01 4.11 5.02
CA PRO A 63 4.92 2.66 4.82
C PRO A 63 3.71 2.21 3.99
N ILE A 64 2.60 2.95 4.05
CA ILE A 64 1.39 2.64 3.28
C ILE A 64 1.68 2.86 1.79
N LEU A 65 2.34 3.96 1.43
CA LEU A 65 2.74 4.24 0.05
C LEU A 65 3.70 3.16 -0.47
N ALA A 66 4.72 2.80 0.31
CA ALA A 66 5.69 1.78 -0.09
C ALA A 66 5.01 0.44 -0.38
N TRP A 67 4.08 0.02 0.48
CA TRP A 67 3.29 -1.19 0.27
C TRP A 67 2.36 -1.06 -0.94
N TYR A 68 1.65 0.05 -1.07
CA TYR A 68 0.71 0.28 -2.18
C TYR A 68 1.43 0.23 -3.53
N LEU A 69 2.57 0.89 -3.68
CA LEU A 69 3.36 0.87 -4.90
C LEU A 69 3.95 -0.51 -5.20
N SER A 70 4.38 -1.27 -4.18
CA SER A 70 4.88 -2.64 -4.40
C SER A 70 3.80 -3.63 -4.85
N HIS A 71 2.52 -3.32 -4.58
CA HIS A 71 1.36 -4.10 -5.00
C HIS A 71 0.70 -3.54 -6.28
N GLY A 72 1.44 -2.76 -7.07
CA GLY A 72 1.02 -2.25 -8.38
C GLY A 72 0.36 -0.87 -8.34
N GLY A 73 0.23 -0.25 -7.17
CA GLY A 73 -0.31 1.09 -7.01
C GLY A 73 -1.71 1.23 -7.67
N PRO A 74 -1.96 2.29 -8.45
CA PRO A 74 -3.26 2.53 -9.07
C PRO A 74 -3.59 1.52 -10.17
N TYR A 75 -2.60 0.79 -10.70
CA TYR A 75 -2.79 -0.32 -11.62
C TYR A 75 -3.07 -1.65 -10.92
N GLY A 76 -2.90 -1.70 -9.60
CA GLY A 76 -3.11 -2.86 -8.77
C GLY A 76 -4.59 -3.12 -8.44
N THR A 77 -4.82 -4.12 -7.60
CA THR A 77 -6.18 -4.58 -7.23
C THR A 77 -6.96 -3.56 -6.40
N LEU A 78 -6.28 -2.64 -5.72
CA LEU A 78 -6.87 -1.61 -4.86
C LEU A 78 -7.46 -0.42 -5.63
N GLY A 79 -6.90 -0.10 -6.80
CA GLY A 79 -7.23 1.13 -7.52
C GLY A 79 -6.72 2.38 -6.80
N TYR A 80 -7.32 3.53 -7.10
CA TYR A 80 -6.87 4.82 -6.56
C TYR A 80 -7.25 5.01 -5.08
N PRO A 81 -6.51 5.85 -4.33
CA PRO A 81 -6.94 6.29 -3.02
C PRO A 81 -8.18 7.17 -3.15
N ILE A 82 -9.13 6.98 -2.22
CA ILE A 82 -10.36 7.79 -2.06
C ILE A 82 -10.36 8.53 -0.72
N SER A 83 -9.27 8.43 0.03
CA SER A 83 -9.05 9.21 1.22
C SER A 83 -7.57 9.46 1.47
N ASP A 84 -7.34 10.57 2.13
CA ASP A 84 -6.11 10.94 2.81
C ASP A 84 -5.76 9.94 3.94
N GLU A 85 -4.52 9.99 4.45
CA GLU A 85 -4.05 9.07 5.47
C GLU A 85 -4.58 9.44 6.87
N LYS A 86 -5.45 8.60 7.41
CA LYS A 86 -6.14 8.84 8.67
C LYS A 86 -5.56 8.02 9.81
N PRO A 87 -5.55 8.54 11.04
CA PRO A 87 -5.25 7.73 12.21
C PRO A 87 -6.39 6.71 12.43
N THR A 88 -6.00 5.51 12.84
CA THR A 88 -6.95 4.51 13.35
C THR A 88 -7.68 5.04 14.58
N PRO A 89 -8.91 4.57 14.89
CA PRO A 89 -9.66 5.03 16.07
C PRO A 89 -8.92 4.84 17.40
N THR A 90 -8.01 3.85 17.46
CA THR A 90 -7.19 3.57 18.64
C THR A 90 -5.94 4.46 18.72
N GLY A 91 -5.58 5.16 17.64
CA GLY A 91 -4.42 6.05 17.56
C GLY A 91 -3.07 5.35 17.36
N PHE A 92 -3.02 4.02 17.42
CA PHE A 92 -1.77 3.24 17.31
C PHE A 92 -1.31 2.99 15.87
N GLY A 93 -2.19 3.18 14.89
CA GLY A 93 -1.90 2.97 13.47
C GLY A 93 -2.51 4.04 12.58
N ARG A 94 -2.23 3.94 11.28
CA ARG A 94 -2.76 4.81 10.24
C ARG A 94 -3.35 3.99 9.10
N TYR A 95 -4.22 4.57 8.28
CA TYR A 95 -4.81 3.87 7.15
C TYR A 95 -5.22 4.83 6.03
N ASN A 96 -5.21 4.34 4.79
CA ASN A 96 -5.85 4.95 3.63
C ASN A 96 -6.96 4.06 3.11
N LEU A 97 -8.03 4.68 2.59
CA LEU A 97 -9.07 4.01 1.84
C LEU A 97 -8.78 4.12 0.35
N PHE A 98 -9.05 3.04 -0.37
CA PHE A 98 -8.91 2.92 -1.81
C PHE A 98 -10.24 2.52 -2.43
N GLU A 99 -10.39 2.68 -3.75
CA GLU A 99 -11.61 2.36 -4.48
C GLU A 99 -12.12 0.94 -4.19
N ARG A 100 -11.21 -0.02 -3.98
CA ARG A 100 -11.54 -1.45 -3.84
C ARG A 100 -11.01 -2.08 -2.55
N GLY A 101 -10.65 -1.27 -1.56
CA GLY A 101 -10.14 -1.79 -0.29
C GLY A 101 -9.58 -0.71 0.62
N ALA A 102 -8.81 -1.12 1.60
CA ALA A 102 -8.10 -0.21 2.49
C ALA A 102 -6.72 -0.79 2.81
N VAL A 103 -5.75 0.07 3.06
CA VAL A 103 -4.43 -0.33 3.55
C VAL A 103 -4.21 0.35 4.89
N GLY A 104 -3.95 -0.46 5.90
CA GLY A 104 -3.58 -0.02 7.24
C GLY A 104 -2.09 -0.16 7.46
N TRP A 105 -1.58 0.58 8.43
CA TRP A 105 -0.25 0.42 8.98
C TRP A 105 -0.31 0.42 10.50
N LEU A 106 0.44 -0.52 11.10
CA LEU A 106 0.70 -0.60 12.53
C LEU A 106 2.21 -0.67 12.77
N PRO A 107 2.74 -0.11 13.88
CA PRO A 107 4.16 -0.15 14.19
C PRO A 107 4.68 -1.58 14.39
N GLU A 108 3.85 -2.49 14.87
CA GLU A 108 4.23 -3.88 15.17
C GLU A 108 4.21 -4.77 13.93
N THR A 109 3.33 -4.48 12.97
CA THR A 109 3.01 -5.38 11.85
C THR A 109 3.43 -4.82 10.49
N GLY A 110 3.72 -3.52 10.40
CA GLY A 110 3.91 -2.85 9.12
C GLY A 110 2.59 -2.57 8.40
N ALA A 111 2.67 -2.38 7.08
CA ALA A 111 1.51 -2.09 6.24
C ALA A 111 0.82 -3.37 5.75
N PHE A 112 -0.51 -3.39 5.76
CA PHE A 112 -1.34 -4.55 5.41
C PHE A 112 -2.69 -4.11 4.84
N THR A 113 -3.32 -4.97 4.04
CA THR A 113 -4.67 -4.73 3.53
C THR A 113 -5.73 -4.97 4.59
N ILE A 114 -6.70 -4.06 4.69
CA ILE A 114 -7.87 -4.15 5.54
C ILE A 114 -9.05 -4.57 4.65
N GLY A 115 -9.61 -5.76 4.91
CA GLY A 115 -10.81 -6.25 4.24
C GLY A 115 -10.59 -7.05 2.95
N GLY A 116 -9.34 -7.25 2.52
CA GLY A 116 -9.02 -8.33 1.60
C GLY A 116 -9.07 -9.67 2.33
N ALA A 117 -9.50 -10.74 1.65
CA ALA A 117 -9.06 -12.07 2.09
C ALA A 117 -7.54 -11.99 2.27
N ARG A 118 -6.98 -12.70 3.26
CA ARG A 118 -5.55 -12.95 3.30
C ARG A 118 -5.20 -13.60 1.97
N GLU A 119 -4.81 -12.81 0.98
CA GLU A 119 -4.13 -13.31 -0.19
C GLU A 119 -2.90 -13.96 0.41
N ASP A 120 -2.88 -15.28 0.24
CA ASP A 120 -2.05 -16.21 0.97
C ASP A 120 -0.69 -15.58 1.20
N GLN A 121 -0.34 -15.39 2.48
CA GLN A 121 1.06 -15.26 2.79
C GLN A 121 1.68 -16.49 2.12
N ASP A 122 2.46 -16.26 1.06
CA ASP A 122 3.55 -17.14 0.71
C ASP A 122 4.36 -17.28 1.99
N VAL A 123 3.95 -18.25 2.82
CA VAL A 123 4.82 -18.97 3.70
C VAL A 123 5.84 -19.53 2.73
N HIS A 124 6.91 -18.78 2.49
CA HIS A 124 8.16 -19.40 2.21
C HIS A 124 8.41 -20.29 3.42
N PRO A 125 8.28 -21.62 3.33
CA PRO A 125 8.89 -22.42 4.36
C PRO A 125 10.36 -22.02 4.31
N GLY A 126 10.87 -21.46 5.40
CA GLY A 126 12.32 -21.38 5.57
C GLY A 126 12.89 -22.77 5.26
N PRO A 127 14.11 -22.85 4.68
CA PRO A 127 14.66 -24.08 4.16
C PRO A 127 14.41 -25.21 5.15
N ASP A 128 13.77 -26.25 4.65
CA ASP A 128 13.29 -27.40 5.40
C ASP A 128 14.26 -27.76 6.52
N ALA A 129 13.80 -27.65 7.76
CA ALA A 129 14.42 -28.36 8.87
C ALA A 129 14.04 -29.84 8.74
N ASP A 130 14.48 -30.47 7.65
CA ASP A 130 14.75 -31.89 7.62
C ASP A 130 15.93 -32.12 8.57
N ASP A 131 15.64 -32.34 9.86
CA ASP A 131 16.28 -33.39 10.65
C ASP A 131 15.64 -33.48 12.05
N VAL A 132 14.60 -34.30 12.17
CA VAL A 132 14.38 -35.05 13.40
C VAL A 132 14.26 -36.52 13.04
N SER A 133 15.42 -37.16 12.94
CA SER A 133 15.57 -38.61 12.95
C SER A 133 14.68 -39.22 14.04
N VAL A 134 13.74 -40.07 13.61
CA VAL A 134 12.99 -40.99 14.47
C VAL A 134 14.01 -41.84 15.24
N VAL A 135 14.09 -41.64 16.56
CA VAL A 135 14.81 -42.56 17.44
C VAL A 135 13.86 -43.71 17.80
N ASP A 136 14.25 -44.88 17.30
CA ASP A 136 13.67 -46.21 17.50
C ASP A 136 13.24 -46.45 18.97
N GLU A 137 12.00 -46.87 19.20
CA GLU A 137 11.55 -47.32 20.52
C GLU A 137 12.23 -48.64 20.91
N PRO A 138 12.73 -48.81 22.14
CA PRO A 138 13.31 -50.07 22.57
C PRO A 138 12.24 -51.15 22.77
N ASN A 139 12.34 -52.19 21.96
CA ASN A 139 11.66 -53.49 22.06
C ASN A 139 11.70 -54.04 23.50
N ILE A 140 10.54 -54.04 24.19
CA ILE A 140 10.39 -54.73 25.48
C ILE A 140 10.19 -56.21 25.19
N GLU A 141 11.31 -56.94 25.27
CA GLU A 141 11.34 -58.39 25.28
C GLU A 141 10.39 -58.96 26.34
N SER A 142 9.44 -59.77 25.88
CA SER A 142 8.58 -60.59 26.73
C SER A 142 9.40 -61.79 27.24
N PHE A 143 9.71 -61.82 28.54
CA PHE A 143 10.27 -63.01 29.20
C PHE A 143 9.42 -63.41 30.42
N LEU A 144 8.80 -64.60 30.28
CA LEU A 144 8.29 -65.56 31.26
C LEU A 144 7.22 -65.16 32.30
N VAL A 145 6.08 -65.88 32.27
CA VAL A 145 5.84 -67.09 33.11
C VAL A 145 5.12 -68.14 32.25
#